data_AF-A0A4Z1P394-F1
#
_entry.id   AF-A0A4Z1P394-F1
#
_cell.length_a   1.000
_cell.length_b   1.000
_cell.length_c   1.000
_cell.angle_alpha   90.00
_cell.angle_beta   90.00
_cell.angle_gamma   90.00
#
_symmetry.space_group_name_H-M   'P 1'
#
loop_
_entity.id
_entity.type
_entity.pdbx_description
1 polymer ?
#
loop_
_entity_poly.entity_id
_entity_poly.type
_entity_poly.pdbx_seq_one_letter_code
_entity_poly.pdbx_strand_id
1 'polypeptide(L)'
;MRQSSRSNSISSLSSTHSEAEETIQIFVKNIAGNIIPLTIPLNTSISTLRSILALRSNHSPADLRLVFAGKHLDSASTLSDNHIAQNSTLHLASTIRGGMAKKPTCDYKKDTSDACKGKLQPIVGDCGFCNGHFCSKHRLLESHNCTGLEDCKKESHERNADKLNSERTVAIKGI
;
A
#
# COMPACT_ATOMS: atom_id res chain seq x y z
N MET A 1 -41.75 76.56 -32.46
CA MET A 1 -42.07 75.39 -31.61
C MET A 1 -42.35 74.19 -32.48
N ARG A 2 -41.44 73.22 -32.55
CA ARG A 2 -41.72 71.76 -32.56
C ARG A 2 -40.39 71.02 -32.68
N GLN A 3 -40.13 70.26 -31.63
CA GLN A 3 -38.99 69.37 -31.43
C GLN A 3 -39.21 68.04 -32.17
N SER A 4 -38.21 67.17 -32.04
CA SER A 4 -38.28 65.71 -32.05
C SER A 4 -37.85 65.03 -33.35
N SER A 5 -37.06 63.96 -33.37
CA SER A 5 -36.28 63.27 -32.34
C SER A 5 -35.29 62.38 -33.11
N ARG A 6 -34.04 62.31 -32.67
CA ARG A 6 -33.05 61.35 -33.20
C ARG A 6 -33.40 59.96 -32.70
N SER A 7 -33.78 59.06 -33.61
CA SER A 7 -33.92 57.63 -33.33
C SER A 7 -32.53 57.02 -33.13
N ASN A 8 -32.17 56.72 -31.88
CA ASN A 8 -31.02 55.89 -31.58
C ASN A 8 -31.55 54.57 -31.00
N SER A 9 -31.60 53.53 -31.83
CA SER A 9 -31.93 52.17 -31.42
C SER A 9 -30.74 51.61 -30.65
N ILE A 10 -30.79 51.71 -29.33
CA ILE A 10 -29.82 51.06 -28.45
C ILE A 10 -30.35 49.65 -28.22
N SER A 11 -29.82 48.69 -28.98
CA SER A 11 -30.05 47.27 -28.78
C SER A 11 -29.68 46.93 -27.33
N SER A 12 -30.68 46.60 -26.51
CA SER A 12 -30.47 46.05 -25.18
C SER A 12 -29.93 44.63 -25.38
N LEU A 13 -28.61 44.53 -25.50
CA LEU A 13 -27.89 43.28 -25.38
C LEU A 13 -28.01 42.87 -23.92
N SER A 14 -28.93 41.94 -23.66
CA SER A 14 -29.02 41.23 -22.39
C SER A 14 -27.64 40.70 -22.05
N SER A 15 -26.96 41.33 -21.09
CA SER A 15 -25.77 40.77 -20.47
C SER A 15 -26.19 39.44 -19.86
N THR A 16 -25.84 38.34 -20.51
CA THR A 16 -25.68 37.06 -19.84
C THR A 16 -24.72 37.35 -18.69
N HIS A 17 -25.22 37.35 -17.47
CA HIS A 17 -24.39 37.31 -16.27
C HIS A 17 -23.46 36.11 -16.45
N SER A 18 -22.23 36.36 -16.87
CA SER A 18 -21.14 35.44 -16.59
C SER A 18 -20.95 35.57 -15.09
N GLU A 19 -21.67 34.74 -14.32
CA GLU A 19 -21.42 34.54 -12.90
C GLU A 19 -19.93 34.27 -12.77
N ALA A 20 -19.20 35.25 -12.23
CA ALA A 20 -17.82 35.06 -11.87
C ALA A 20 -17.82 34.01 -10.77
N GLU A 21 -17.56 32.76 -11.15
CA GLU A 21 -17.44 31.64 -10.22
C GLU A 21 -16.47 32.05 -9.10
N GLU A 22 -16.99 32.23 -7.89
CA GLU A 22 -16.18 32.57 -6.73
C GLU A 22 -15.24 31.40 -6.43
N THR A 23 -14.00 31.52 -6.89
CA THR A 23 -12.95 30.53 -6.61
C THR A 23 -12.43 30.72 -5.19
N ILE A 24 -12.39 29.62 -4.43
CA ILE A 24 -11.83 29.58 -3.08
C ILE A 24 -10.53 28.79 -3.06
N GLN A 25 -9.64 29.13 -2.13
CA GLN A 25 -8.47 28.32 -1.83
C GLN A 25 -8.79 27.37 -0.68
N ILE A 26 -8.45 26.10 -0.84
CA ILE A 26 -8.56 25.06 0.19
C ILE A 26 -7.23 24.31 0.33
N PHE A 27 -7.08 23.61 1.45
CA PHE A 27 -5.89 22.82 1.75
C PHE A 27 -6.27 21.36 1.95
N VAL A 28 -5.57 20.44 1.30
CA VAL A 28 -5.79 19.01 1.49
C VAL A 28 -4.56 18.38 2.11
N LYS A 29 -4.70 17.86 3.33
CA LYS A 29 -3.63 17.15 4.04
C LYS A 29 -3.67 15.66 3.66
N ASN A 30 -2.57 15.18 3.12
CA ASN A 30 -2.37 13.78 2.78
C ASN A 30 -2.05 12.92 4.03
N ILE A 31 -2.17 11.60 3.91
CA ILE A 31 -1.79 10.63 4.95
C ILE A 31 -0.31 10.71 5.34
N ALA A 32 0.55 11.15 4.42
CA ALA A 32 1.97 11.39 4.67
C ALA A 32 2.24 12.71 5.43
N GLY A 33 1.19 13.49 5.73
CA GLY A 33 1.31 14.79 6.41
C GLY A 33 1.53 15.98 5.49
N ASN A 34 1.81 15.76 4.19
CA ASN A 34 1.98 16.82 3.19
C ASN A 34 0.66 17.57 2.92
N ILE A 35 0.72 18.89 2.79
CA ILE A 35 -0.44 19.75 2.49
C ILE A 35 -0.41 20.15 1.02
N ILE A 36 -1.50 19.93 0.31
CA ILE A 36 -1.69 20.26 -1.10
C ILE A 36 -2.67 21.44 -1.19
N PRO A 37 -2.21 22.66 -1.55
CA PRO A 37 -3.11 23.79 -1.79
C PRO A 37 -3.84 23.62 -3.13
N LEU A 38 -5.14 23.91 -3.15
CA LEU A 38 -5.98 23.85 -4.35
C LEU A 38 -6.86 25.10 -4.43
N THR A 39 -6.94 25.69 -5.63
CA THR A 39 -7.84 26.79 -5.94
C THR A 39 -8.94 26.27 -6.85
N ILE A 40 -10.18 26.23 -6.34
CA ILE A 40 -11.33 25.62 -7.03
C ILE A 40 -12.61 26.40 -6.73
N PRO A 41 -13.60 26.40 -7.65
CA PRO A 41 -14.88 27.08 -7.42
C PRO A 41 -15.75 26.36 -6.40
N LEU A 42 -16.59 27.10 -5.67
CA LEU A 42 -17.47 26.61 -4.60
C LEU A 42 -18.48 25.53 -5.07
N ASN A 43 -18.87 25.58 -6.34
CA ASN A 43 -19.79 24.61 -6.95
C ASN A 43 -19.12 23.26 -7.30
N THR A 44 -17.80 23.12 -7.08
CA THR A 44 -17.06 21.91 -7.46
C THR A 44 -17.58 20.72 -6.65
N SER A 45 -17.89 19.61 -7.35
CA SER A 45 -18.27 18.36 -6.70
C SER A 45 -17.07 17.68 -6.02
N ILE A 46 -17.34 16.94 -4.94
CA ILE A 46 -16.31 16.13 -4.25
C ILE A 46 -15.72 15.05 -5.18
N SER A 47 -16.50 14.52 -6.12
CA SER A 47 -16.01 13.58 -7.15
C SER A 47 -14.89 14.19 -8.01
N THR A 48 -15.09 15.42 -8.50
CA THR A 48 -14.08 16.14 -9.28
C THR A 48 -12.82 16.41 -8.44
N LEU A 49 -13.00 16.80 -7.18
CA LEU A 49 -11.91 17.06 -6.25
C LEU A 49 -11.04 15.80 -6.01
N ARG A 50 -11.67 14.63 -5.83
CA ARG A 50 -10.94 13.35 -5.72
C ARG A 50 -10.15 13.02 -6.97
N SER A 51 -10.69 13.32 -8.15
CA SER A 51 -10.02 13.08 -9.42
C SER A 51 -8.76 13.95 -9.57
N ILE A 52 -8.85 15.23 -9.17
CA ILE A 52 -7.70 16.15 -9.15
C ILE A 52 -6.63 15.65 -8.17
N LEU A 53 -7.04 15.20 -6.97
CA LEU A 53 -6.11 14.69 -5.96
C LEU A 53 -5.49 13.34 -6.36
N ALA A 54 -6.22 12.47 -7.06
CA ALA A 54 -5.70 11.21 -7.58
C ALA A 54 -4.49 11.44 -8.49
N LEU A 55 -4.59 12.41 -9.40
CA LEU A 55 -3.48 12.80 -10.29
C LEU A 55 -2.25 13.35 -9.54
N ARG A 56 -2.45 13.99 -8.39
CA ARG A 56 -1.35 14.58 -7.59
C ARG A 56 -0.74 13.60 -6.60
N SER A 57 -1.52 12.64 -6.12
CA SER A 57 -1.12 11.68 -5.08
C SER A 57 -0.74 10.30 -5.62
N ASN A 58 -0.90 10.04 -6.92
CA ASN A 58 -0.68 8.73 -7.56
C ASN A 58 -1.55 7.59 -6.97
N HIS A 59 -2.74 7.92 -6.46
CA HIS A 59 -3.71 6.95 -5.95
C HIS A 59 -4.96 6.92 -6.84
N SER A 60 -5.68 5.81 -6.82
CA SER A 60 -6.95 5.72 -7.56
C SER A 60 -8.01 6.62 -6.91
N PRO A 61 -8.88 7.29 -7.69
CA PRO A 61 -9.91 8.18 -7.12
C PRO A 61 -10.95 7.44 -6.26
N ALA A 62 -11.13 6.13 -6.49
CA ALA A 62 -12.04 5.30 -5.72
C ALA A 62 -11.51 4.95 -4.33
N ASP A 63 -10.19 4.89 -4.16
CA ASP A 63 -9.55 4.62 -2.87
C ASP A 63 -9.44 5.86 -1.97
N LEU A 64 -9.57 7.06 -2.56
CA LEU A 64 -9.45 8.32 -1.84
C LEU A 64 -10.76 8.69 -1.15
N ARG A 65 -10.74 8.73 0.19
CA ARG A 65 -11.83 9.27 1.00
C ARG A 65 -11.43 10.64 1.54
N LEU A 66 -12.33 11.61 1.42
CA LEU A 66 -12.13 12.94 1.96
C LEU A 66 -12.93 13.10 3.25
N VAL A 67 -12.30 13.73 4.24
CA VAL A 67 -12.89 13.99 5.55
C VAL A 67 -12.77 15.47 5.86
N PHE A 68 -13.87 16.05 6.32
CA PHE A 68 -13.93 17.42 6.82
C PHE A 68 -14.78 17.45 8.09
N ALA A 69 -14.32 18.17 9.13
CA ALA A 69 -14.99 18.24 10.43
C ALA A 69 -15.39 16.87 11.03
N GLY A 70 -14.59 15.82 10.79
CA GLY A 70 -14.88 14.45 11.24
C GLY A 70 -15.93 13.70 10.42
N LYS A 71 -16.53 14.31 9.39
CA LYS A 71 -17.50 13.69 8.49
C LYS A 71 -16.86 13.29 7.17
N HIS A 72 -17.16 12.09 6.69
CA HIS A 72 -16.82 11.67 5.34
C HIS A 72 -17.68 12.43 4.32
N LEU A 73 -17.02 13.04 3.33
CA LEU A 73 -17.69 13.77 2.27
C LEU A 73 -18.27 12.81 1.23
N ASP A 74 -19.51 13.05 0.79
CA ASP A 74 -20.15 12.24 -0.24
C ASP A 74 -19.72 12.68 -1.65
N SER A 75 -19.58 11.72 -2.58
CA SER A 75 -19.14 12.00 -3.96
C SER A 75 -20.07 12.96 -4.72
N ALA A 76 -21.37 12.92 -4.42
CA ALA A 76 -22.40 13.71 -5.11
C ALA A 76 -22.58 15.12 -4.52
N SER A 77 -22.04 15.37 -3.33
CA SER A 77 -22.11 16.69 -2.68
C SER A 77 -21.09 17.68 -3.26
N THR A 78 -21.37 18.98 -3.16
CA THR A 78 -20.43 20.05 -3.54
C THR A 78 -19.69 20.62 -2.33
N LEU A 79 -18.72 21.51 -2.55
CA LEU A 79 -18.00 22.18 -1.46
C LEU A 79 -18.92 23.08 -0.64
N SER A 80 -19.81 23.83 -1.31
CA SER A 80 -20.81 24.69 -0.67
C SER A 80 -21.78 23.90 0.21
N ASP A 81 -22.26 22.74 -0.26
CA ASP A 81 -23.17 21.87 0.51
C ASP A 81 -22.55 21.34 1.81
N ASN A 82 -21.22 21.22 1.86
CA ASN A 82 -20.50 20.74 3.04
C ASN A 82 -19.95 21.87 3.91
N HIS A 83 -20.37 23.12 3.66
CA HIS A 83 -19.90 24.31 4.38
C HIS A 83 -18.37 24.47 4.36
N ILE A 84 -17.73 24.07 3.25
CA ILE A 84 -16.28 24.21 3.07
C ILE A 84 -16.00 25.64 2.63
N ALA A 85 -15.51 26.46 3.56
CA ALA A 85 -15.16 27.85 3.32
C ALA A 85 -13.73 28.03 2.81
N GLN A 86 -13.38 29.27 2.46
CA GLN A 86 -12.00 29.65 2.13
C GLN A 86 -11.03 29.26 3.25
N ASN A 87 -9.85 28.77 2.87
CA ASN A 87 -8.79 28.29 3.74
C ASN A 87 -9.16 27.07 4.60
N SER A 88 -10.24 26.36 4.26
CA SER A 88 -10.59 25.11 4.95
C SER A 88 -9.55 24.03 4.68
N THR A 89 -9.27 23.22 5.69
CA THR A 89 -8.38 22.05 5.58
C THR A 89 -9.18 20.76 5.56
N LEU A 90 -9.06 20.00 4.48
CA LEU A 90 -9.60 18.66 4.31
C LEU A 90 -8.51 17.62 4.57
N HIS A 91 -8.91 16.44 5.01
CA HIS A 91 -8.01 15.33 5.25
C HIS A 91 -8.29 14.19 4.28
N LEU A 92 -7.23 13.63 3.68
CA LEU A 92 -7.29 12.35 2.99
C LEU A 92 -7.30 11.24 4.03
N ALA A 93 -8.37 10.45 4.04
CA ALA A 93 -8.47 9.22 4.79
C ALA A 93 -8.07 8.05 3.90
N SER A 94 -7.05 7.30 4.31
CA SER A 94 -6.72 6.01 3.70
C SER A 94 -7.69 4.95 4.22
N THR A 95 -8.20 4.13 3.32
CA THR A 95 -8.71 2.82 3.71
C THR A 95 -7.51 2.01 4.17
N ILE A 96 -7.32 1.90 5.49
CA ILE A 96 -6.41 0.90 6.02
C ILE A 96 -6.98 -0.44 5.54
N ARG A 97 -6.36 -1.05 4.52
CA ARG A 97 -6.62 -2.45 4.19
C ARG A 97 -6.13 -3.24 5.39
N GLY A 98 -7.03 -3.45 6.35
CA GLY A 98 -6.89 -4.41 7.43
C GLY A 98 -6.93 -5.84 6.89
N GLY A 99 -6.03 -6.16 5.96
CA GLY A 99 -5.69 -7.53 5.66
C GLY A 99 -4.64 -7.93 6.67
N MET A 100 -5.02 -8.66 7.71
CA MET A 100 -4.03 -9.37 8.52
C MET A 100 -3.19 -10.19 7.55
N ALA A 101 -1.93 -9.82 7.33
CA ALA A 101 -0.99 -10.66 6.59
C ALA A 101 -1.10 -12.04 7.21
N LYS A 102 -1.55 -13.03 6.42
CA LYS A 102 -1.80 -14.38 6.93
C LYS A 102 -0.53 -14.80 7.67
N LYS A 103 -0.65 -15.04 8.97
CA LYS A 103 0.50 -15.42 9.80
C LYS A 103 1.15 -16.63 9.11
N PRO A 104 2.47 -16.60 8.86
CA PRO A 104 3.12 -17.71 8.17
C PRO A 104 2.86 -19.02 8.92
N THR A 105 2.48 -20.04 8.17
CA THR A 105 2.19 -21.39 8.65
C THR A 105 3.33 -22.32 8.27
N CYS A 106 3.43 -23.46 8.92
CA CYS A 106 4.42 -24.48 8.60
C CYS A 106 4.38 -24.86 7.12
N ASP A 107 5.54 -24.87 6.45
CA ASP A 107 5.71 -25.31 5.06
C ASP A 107 5.83 -26.84 4.93
N TYR A 108 5.74 -27.60 6.03
CA TYR A 108 5.86 -29.06 5.98
C TYR A 108 4.73 -29.66 5.15
N LYS A 109 5.12 -30.30 4.03
CA LYS A 109 4.22 -31.05 3.15
C LYS A 109 3.02 -30.23 2.66
N LYS A 110 3.15 -28.90 2.51
CA LYS A 110 2.01 -27.98 2.25
C LYS A 110 1.22 -28.30 0.99
N ASP A 111 1.89 -28.90 0.01
CA ASP A 111 1.42 -29.31 -1.30
C ASP A 111 0.84 -30.74 -1.32
N THR A 112 0.85 -31.44 -0.19
CA THR A 112 0.31 -32.80 -0.03
C THR A 112 -0.87 -32.84 0.93
N SER A 113 -1.63 -33.93 0.92
CA SER A 113 -2.77 -34.14 1.84
C SER A 113 -2.38 -34.13 3.32
N ASP A 114 -1.11 -34.43 3.64
CA ASP A 114 -0.57 -34.47 4.99
C ASP A 114 0.02 -33.11 5.45
N ALA A 115 -0.39 -32.02 4.81
CA ALA A 115 0.11 -30.67 5.10
C ALA A 115 -0.05 -30.28 6.57
N CYS A 116 1.05 -29.83 7.18
CA CYS A 116 1.01 -29.31 8.53
C CYS A 116 0.43 -27.89 8.58
N LYS A 117 -0.67 -27.70 9.29
CA LYS A 117 -1.27 -26.37 9.54
C LYS A 117 -0.76 -25.71 10.84
N GLY A 118 0.37 -26.19 11.37
CA GLY A 118 0.98 -25.65 12.58
C GLY A 118 1.41 -24.19 12.41
N LYS A 119 1.31 -23.40 13.48
CA LYS A 119 1.80 -22.01 13.47
C LYS A 119 3.33 -21.99 13.48
N LEU A 120 3.91 -21.11 12.67
CA LEU A 120 5.35 -20.84 12.70
C LEU A 120 5.77 -20.33 14.08
N GLN A 121 6.89 -20.85 14.60
CA GLN A 121 7.50 -20.31 15.81
C GLN A 121 8.41 -19.12 15.43
N PRO A 122 8.13 -17.88 15.90
CA PRO A 122 8.77 -16.66 15.38
C PRO A 122 10.28 -16.53 15.67
N ILE A 123 10.82 -17.32 16.60
CA ILE A 123 12.25 -17.31 16.98
C ILE A 123 12.95 -18.61 16.55
N VAL A 124 12.17 -19.67 16.28
CA VAL A 124 12.62 -21.07 16.24
C VAL A 124 12.14 -21.75 14.96
N GLY A 125 11.70 -20.97 13.96
CA GLY A 125 10.95 -21.47 12.81
C GLY A 125 11.78 -21.74 11.56
N ASP A 126 12.93 -21.09 11.42
CA ASP A 126 13.70 -21.13 10.19
C ASP A 126 14.65 -22.33 10.19
N CYS A 127 14.65 -23.06 9.08
CA CYS A 127 15.67 -24.09 8.85
C CYS A 127 16.95 -23.40 8.35
N GLY A 128 18.09 -23.65 8.99
CA GLY A 128 19.38 -23.08 8.55
C GLY A 128 19.88 -23.58 7.19
N PHE A 129 19.18 -24.53 6.58
CA PHE A 129 19.55 -25.18 5.31
C PHE A 129 18.53 -24.92 4.18
N CYS A 130 17.31 -24.47 4.50
CA CYS A 130 16.31 -24.13 3.50
C CYS A 130 15.50 -22.90 3.92
N ASN A 131 14.98 -22.15 2.95
CA ASN A 131 14.16 -20.95 3.20
C ASN A 131 12.72 -21.28 3.68
N GLY A 132 12.49 -22.47 4.22
CA GLY A 132 11.20 -22.94 4.70
C GLY A 132 10.93 -22.53 6.15
N HIS A 133 9.65 -22.33 6.47
CA HIS A 133 9.21 -21.95 7.81
C HIS A 133 8.52 -23.14 8.49
N PHE A 134 8.91 -23.51 9.70
CA PHE A 134 8.45 -24.72 10.37
C PHE A 134 7.87 -24.46 11.77
N CYS A 135 6.84 -25.24 12.13
CA CYS A 135 6.34 -25.25 13.51
C CYS A 135 7.27 -26.08 14.42
N SER A 136 7.07 -26.02 15.75
CA SER A 136 7.89 -26.77 16.72
C SER A 136 7.98 -28.27 16.45
N LYS A 137 6.98 -28.84 15.75
CA LYS A 137 6.94 -30.26 15.42
C LYS A 137 7.79 -30.65 14.21
N HIS A 138 8.21 -29.71 13.35
CA HIS A 138 8.82 -30.02 12.04
C HIS A 138 10.14 -29.29 11.80
N ARG A 139 10.97 -29.06 12.83
CA ARG A 139 12.18 -28.22 12.70
C ARG A 139 13.44 -28.97 12.21
N LEU A 140 13.59 -30.28 12.43
CA LEU A 140 14.91 -30.97 12.32
C LEU A 140 14.84 -32.45 11.89
N LEU A 141 16.00 -33.15 11.87
CA LEU A 141 16.37 -34.41 11.16
C LEU A 141 15.30 -35.53 11.07
N GLU A 142 14.41 -35.69 12.04
CA GLU A 142 13.34 -36.71 12.01
C GLU A 142 11.98 -36.17 11.54
N SER A 143 11.80 -34.85 11.55
CA SER A 143 10.50 -34.20 11.44
C SER A 143 10.37 -33.22 10.25
N HIS A 144 11.48 -32.82 9.65
CA HIS A 144 11.51 -32.18 8.33
C HIS A 144 12.76 -32.68 7.61
N ASN A 145 12.55 -33.49 6.58
CA ASN A 145 13.64 -33.97 5.74
C ASN A 145 14.04 -32.83 4.78
N CYS A 146 15.04 -32.05 5.20
CA CYS A 146 15.54 -30.93 4.41
C CYS A 146 16.32 -31.47 3.21
N THR A 147 15.91 -31.07 2.01
CA THR A 147 16.51 -31.57 0.75
C THR A 147 18.01 -31.36 0.67
N GLY A 148 18.53 -30.22 1.14
CA GLY A 148 19.97 -29.92 1.11
C GLY A 148 20.81 -30.50 2.27
N LEU A 149 20.18 -31.21 3.22
CA LEU A 149 20.88 -31.70 4.42
C LEU A 149 21.65 -32.98 4.15
N GLU A 150 21.12 -33.86 3.29
CA GLU A 150 21.79 -35.10 2.89
C GLU A 150 23.08 -34.82 2.10
N ASP A 151 23.03 -33.87 1.16
CA ASP A 151 24.18 -33.46 0.36
C ASP A 151 25.26 -32.77 1.23
N CYS A 152 24.86 -31.82 2.09
CA CYS A 152 25.79 -31.11 2.96
C CYS A 152 26.44 -32.03 4.01
N LYS A 153 25.66 -32.98 4.56
CA LYS A 153 26.16 -33.99 5.49
C LYS A 153 27.16 -34.92 4.81
N LYS A 154 26.86 -35.41 3.61
CA LYS A 154 27.76 -36.25 2.82
C LYS A 154 29.08 -35.54 2.53
N GLU A 155 29.02 -34.29 2.09
CA GLU A 155 30.22 -33.50 1.79
C GLU A 155 31.11 -33.27 3.03
N SER A 156 30.50 -33.05 4.19
CA SER A 156 31.24 -32.95 5.45
C SER A 156 31.89 -34.27 5.86
N HIS A 157 31.20 -35.40 5.64
CA HIS A 157 31.76 -36.71 5.92
C HIS A 157 32.93 -37.04 5.00
N GLU A 158 32.83 -36.70 3.72
CA GLU A 158 33.89 -36.88 2.73
C GLU A 158 35.14 -36.07 3.11
N ARG A 159 34.97 -34.77 3.39
CA ARG A 159 36.07 -33.90 3.87
C ARG A 159 36.76 -34.43 5.12
N ASN A 160 35.99 -34.97 6.07
CA ASN A 160 36.56 -35.53 7.29
C ASN A 160 37.27 -36.88 7.03
N ALA A 161 36.75 -37.70 6.11
CA ALA A 161 37.36 -38.95 5.71
C ALA A 161 38.71 -38.71 5.01
N ASP A 162 38.79 -37.73 4.11
CA ASP A 162 40.06 -37.33 3.46
C ASP A 162 41.10 -36.86 4.48
N LYS A 163 40.68 -36.04 5.45
CA LYS A 163 41.56 -35.58 6.52
C LYS A 163 42.10 -36.76 7.34
N LEU A 164 41.22 -37.66 7.79
CA LEU A 164 41.61 -38.85 8.54
C LEU A 164 42.53 -39.77 7.73
N ASN A 165 42.30 -39.90 6.42
CA ASN A 165 43.18 -40.67 5.54
C ASN A 165 44.56 -40.01 5.38
N SER A 166 44.63 -38.67 5.30
CA SER A 166 45.91 -37.95 5.22
C SER A 166 46.70 -38.02 6.52
N GLU A 167 46.01 -38.12 7.67
CA GLU A 167 46.61 -38.20 9.01
C GLU A 167 46.84 -39.67 9.44
N ARG A 168 46.51 -40.65 8.60
CA ARG A 168 46.63 -42.07 8.91
C ARG A 168 48.10 -42.49 8.98
N THR A 169 48.54 -42.95 10.15
CA THR A 169 49.86 -43.57 10.31
C THR A 169 49.93 -44.90 9.55
N VAL A 170 50.88 -45.03 8.63
CA VAL A 170 51.17 -46.29 7.94
C VAL A 170 52.21 -47.05 8.75
N ALA A 171 51.88 -48.26 9.20
CA ALA A 171 52.85 -49.14 9.83
C ALA A 171 53.92 -49.53 8.80
N ILE A 172 55.17 -49.13 9.03
CA ILE A 172 56.31 -49.58 8.22
C ILE A 172 56.50 -51.07 8.53
N LYS A 173 56.10 -51.93 7.59
CA LYS A 173 56.25 -53.38 7.73
C LYS A 173 57.65 -53.77 7.28
N GLY A 174 58.56 -53.96 8.23
CA GLY A 174 59.84 -54.63 8.00
C GLY A 174 61.03 -53.92 8.63
N ILE A 175 61.46 -54.42 9.78
CA ILE A 175 62.88 -54.61 10.13
C ILE A 175 63.09 -56.12 10.16
#